data_AF-A0A4R6E521-F1
#
_entry.id   AF-A0A4R6E521-F1
#
_cell.length_a   1.000
_cell.length_b   1.000
_cell.length_c   1.000
_cell.angle_alpha   90.00
_cell.angle_beta   90.00
_cell.angle_gamma   90.00
#
_symmetry.space_group_name_H-M   'P 1'
#
loop_
_entity.id
_entity.type
_entity.pdbx_description
1 polymer ?
#
loop_
_entity_poly.entity_id
_entity_poly.type
_entity_poly.pdbx_seq_one_letter_code
_entity_poly.pdbx_strand_id
1 'polypeptide(L)' 'EIEVFYLPSYSPELNPDEYLNADLKARMNAGEPVRTPEAMQSKLLGHLRSLQKQPERIRSYFKHEEIRYAA' A
#
# COMPACT_ATOMS: atom_id res chain seq x y z
N GLU A 1 -15.61 5.03 18.89
CA GLU A 1 -15.07 3.71 19.24
C GLU A 1 -14.26 3.21 18.05
N ILE A 2 -13.18 2.45 18.26
CA ILE A 2 -12.37 1.88 17.16
C ILE A 2 -12.72 0.41 17.07
N GLU A 3 -13.15 -0.04 15.89
CA GLU A 3 -13.45 -1.44 15.63
C GLU A 3 -12.19 -2.21 15.22
N VAL A 4 -12.12 -3.49 15.60
CA VAL A 4 -10.99 -4.37 15.28
C VAL A 4 -11.50 -5.51 14.39
N PHE A 5 -10.88 -5.67 13.23
CA PHE A 5 -11.15 -6.78 12.31
C PHE A 5 -10.06 -7.84 12.43
N TYR A 6 -10.45 -9.09 12.67
CA TYR A 6 -9.53 -10.21 12.80
C TYR A 6 -9.44 -10.98 11.48
N LEU A 7 -8.23 -11.09 10.94
CA LEU A 7 -7.94 -11.90 9.77
C LEU A 7 -7.54 -13.33 10.17
N PRO A 8 -7.92 -14.36 9.39
CA PRO A 8 -7.34 -15.69 9.52
C PRO A 8 -5.81 -15.64 9.44
N SER A 9 -5.15 -16.53 10.16
CA SER A 9 -3.69 -16.64 10.08
C SER A 9 -3.25 -17.02 8.67
N TYR A 10 -2.16 -16.41 8.21
CA TYR A 10 -1.57 -16.64 6.88
C TYR A 10 -2.47 -16.28 5.69
N SER A 11 -3.38 -15.32 5.85
CA SER A 11 -4.22 -14.78 4.76
C SER A 11 -3.82 -13.36 4.31
N PRO A 12 -2.65 -13.16 3.66
CA PRO A 12 -2.24 -11.84 3.15
C PRO A 12 -3.19 -11.28 2.08
N GLU A 13 -3.86 -12.12 1.31
CA GLU A 13 -4.86 -11.76 0.30
C GLU A 13 -6.03 -10.96 0.87
N LEU A 14 -6.32 -11.17 2.16
CA LEU A 14 -7.35 -10.44 2.89
C LEU A 14 -6.83 -9.13 3.49
N ASN A 15 -5.53 -8.84 3.48
CA ASN A 15 -5.01 -7.60 4.05
C ASN A 15 -5.01 -6.47 2.99
N PRO A 16 -5.81 -5.40 3.15
CA PRO A 16 -5.82 -4.28 2.20
C PRO A 16 -4.46 -3.58 2.05
N ASP A 17 -3.59 -3.65 3.07
CA ASP A 17 -2.26 -3.08 3.01
C ASP A 17 -1.38 -3.74 1.94
N GLU A 18 -1.65 -5.01 1.57
CA GLU A 18 -0.86 -5.68 0.53
C GLU A 18 -1.03 -5.02 -0.84
N TYR A 19 -2.17 -4.39 -1.12
CA TYR A 19 -2.39 -3.65 -2.37
C TYR A 19 -1.53 -2.40 -2.43
N LEU A 20 -1.45 -1.65 -1.32
CA LEU A 20 -0.56 -0.53 -1.17
C LEU A 20 0.91 -0.97 -1.28
N ASN A 21 1.27 -2.06 -0.59
CA ASN A 21 2.63 -2.60 -0.58
C ASN A 21 3.07 -3.05 -1.97
N ALA A 22 2.18 -3.69 -2.73
CA ALA A 22 2.45 -4.10 -4.12
C ALA A 22 2.69 -2.91 -5.03
N ASP A 23 1.84 -1.88 -4.97
CA ASP A 23 2.03 -0.62 -5.73
C ASP A 23 3.35 0.05 -5.35
N LEU A 24 3.63 0.17 -4.06
CA LEU A 24 4.86 0.77 -3.55
C LEU A 24 6.09 0.01 -4.04
N LYS A 25 6.12 -1.34 -3.91
CA LYS A 25 7.24 -2.18 -4.39
C LYS A 25 7.42 -2.04 -5.90
N ALA A 26 6.35 -2.06 -6.68
CA ALA A 26 6.40 -1.86 -8.13
C ALA A 26 7.00 -0.49 -8.49
N ARG A 27 6.59 0.57 -7.77
CA ARG A 27 7.10 1.94 -7.98
C ARG A 27 8.54 2.13 -7.51
N MET A 28 8.97 1.43 -6.47
CA MET A 28 10.37 1.45 -6.02
C MET A 28 11.29 0.75 -7.01
N ASN A 29 10.82 -0.37 -7.59
CA ASN A 29 11.55 -1.10 -8.62
C ASN A 29 11.49 -0.42 -10.00
N ALA A 30 10.54 0.49 -10.21
CA ALA A 30 10.51 1.34 -11.38
C ALA A 30 11.58 2.46 -11.27
N GLY A 31 12.43 2.56 -12.28
CA GLY A 31 13.44 3.61 -12.41
C GLY A 31 14.78 3.26 -11.77
N GLU A 32 15.54 4.30 -11.42
CA GLU A 32 16.92 4.11 -10.94
C GLU A 32 16.96 3.39 -9.59
N PRO A 33 17.85 2.39 -9.44
CA PRO A 33 18.07 1.70 -8.17
C PRO A 33 18.64 2.67 -7.14
N VAL A 34 18.04 2.67 -5.96
CA VAL A 34 18.56 3.42 -4.81
C VAL A 34 19.41 2.50 -3.95
N ARG A 35 20.63 2.96 -3.60
CA ARG A 35 21.63 2.13 -2.90
C ARG A 35 21.94 2.58 -1.47
N THR A 36 21.27 3.61 -0.97
CA THR A 36 21.42 4.07 0.41
C THR A 36 20.08 4.06 1.15
N PRO A 37 20.06 3.77 2.46
CA PRO A 37 18.84 3.78 3.25
C PRO A 37 18.10 5.13 3.21
N GLU A 38 18.82 6.25 3.28
CA GLU A 38 18.23 7.60 3.35
C GLU A 38 17.53 7.96 2.04
N ALA A 39 18.16 7.63 0.91
CA ALA A 39 17.57 7.86 -0.39
C ALA A 39 16.37 6.93 -0.62
N MET A 40 16.43 5.69 -0.12
CA MET A 40 15.31 4.75 -0.21
C MET A 40 14.11 5.30 0.57
N GLN A 41 14.33 5.74 1.82
CA GLN A 41 13.32 6.36 2.64
C GLN A 41 12.72 7.61 1.97
N SER A 42 13.55 8.47 1.38
CA SER A 42 13.10 9.66 0.65
C SER A 42 12.19 9.30 -0.54
N LYS A 43 12.61 8.33 -1.38
CA LYS A 43 11.82 7.84 -2.52
C LYS A 43 10.47 7.26 -2.06
N LEU A 44 10.48 6.49 -0.98
CA LEU A 44 9.32 5.84 -0.39
C LEU A 44 8.32 6.88 0.17
N LEU A 45 8.80 7.84 0.97
CA LEU A 45 7.98 8.93 1.51
C LEU A 45 7.43 9.84 0.41
N GLY A 46 8.22 10.13 -0.63
CA GLY A 46 7.77 10.89 -1.78
C GLY A 46 6.59 10.23 -2.48
N HIS A 47 6.65 8.91 -2.68
CA HIS A 47 5.55 8.15 -3.26
C HIS A 47 4.30 8.16 -2.38
N LEU A 48 4.43 7.87 -1.09
CA LEU A 48 3.29 7.85 -0.16
C LEU A 48 2.61 9.23 -0.06
N ARG A 49 3.37 10.32 -0.02
CA ARG A 49 2.82 11.70 -0.03
C ARG A 49 2.11 12.04 -1.34
N SER A 50 2.60 11.52 -2.47
CA SER A 50 1.91 11.66 -3.77
C SER A 50 0.58 10.91 -3.77
N LEU A 51 0.55 9.71 -3.20
CA LEU A 51 -0.64 8.88 -3.10
C LEU A 51 -1.70 9.48 -2.17
N GLN A 52 -1.30 10.09 -1.05
CA GLN A 52 -2.20 10.82 -0.15
C GLN A 52 -3.00 11.93 -0.87
N LYS A 53 -2.47 12.49 -1.96
CA LYS A 53 -3.15 13.51 -2.78
C LYS A 53 -4.08 12.91 -3.85
N GLN A 54 -4.19 11.59 -3.93
CA GLN A 54 -4.95 10.85 -4.94
C GLN A 54 -5.99 9.94 -4.27
N PRO A 55 -7.07 10.49 -3.68
CA PRO A 55 -8.07 9.72 -2.95
C PRO A 55 -8.74 8.65 -3.81
N GLU A 56 -8.96 8.91 -5.11
CA GLU A 56 -9.53 7.92 -6.02
C GLU A 56 -8.61 6.72 -6.25
N ARG A 57 -7.29 6.92 -6.24
CA ARG A 57 -6.31 5.83 -6.33
C ARG A 57 -6.35 4.99 -5.05
N ILE A 58 -6.43 5.63 -3.88
CA ILE A 58 -6.55 4.91 -2.60
C ILE A 58 -7.84 4.08 -2.56
N ARG A 59 -8.99 4.67 -2.91
CA ARG A 59 -10.28 3.95 -2.98
C ARG A 59 -10.25 2.79 -3.96
N SER A 60 -9.43 2.86 -5.00
CA SER A 60 -9.32 1.79 -5.98
C SER A 60 -8.74 0.49 -5.40
N TYR A 61 -7.92 0.56 -4.36
CA TYR A 61 -7.38 -0.62 -3.69
C TYR A 61 -8.51 -1.47 -3.10
N PHE A 62 -9.49 -0.84 -2.47
CA PHE A 62 -10.62 -1.51 -1.80
C PHE A 62 -11.68 -2.09 -2.75
N LYS A 63 -11.47 -2.05 -4.07
CA LYS A 63 -12.41 -2.62 -5.05
C LYS A 63 -12.27 -4.13 -5.22
N HIS A 64 -11.16 -4.72 -4.76
CA HIS A 64 -10.96 -6.15 -4.87
C HIS A 64 -11.91 -6.92 -3.94
N GLU A 65 -12.43 -8.05 -4.41
CA GLU A 65 -13.50 -8.78 -3.71
C GLU A 65 -13.07 -9.27 -2.33
N GLU A 66 -11.83 -9.76 -2.21
CA GLU A 66 -11.25 -10.31 -0.99
C GLU A 66 -11.10 -9.29 0.16
N ILE A 67 -11.03 -7.99 -0.15
CA ILE A 67 -10.82 -6.92 0.86
C ILE A 67 -11.98 -5.95 0.96
N ARG A 68 -13.14 -6.29 0.39
CA ARG A 68 -14.34 -5.45 0.42
C ARG A 68 -14.81 -5.13 1.84
N TYR A 69 -14.46 -5.98 2.82
CA TYR A 69 -14.78 -5.76 4.22
C TYR A 69 -14.11 -4.49 4.81
N ALA A 70 -13.03 -4.00 4.19
CA ALA A 70 -12.25 -2.86 4.65
C ALA A 70 -12.59 -1.54 3.92
N ALA A 71 -13.61 -1.53 3.07
CA ALA A 71 -14.01 -0.41 2.21
C ALA A 71 -14.94 0.60 2.91
#